data_AF-A0A8D8KUI6-F1
#
_entry.id   AF-A0A8D8KUI6-F1
#
_cell.length_a   1.000
_cell.length_b   1.000
_cell.length_c   1.000
_cell.angle_alpha   90.00
_cell.angle_beta   90.00
_cell.angle_gamma   90.00
#
_symmetry.space_group_name_H-M   'P 1'
#
loop_
_entity.id
_entity.type
_entity.pdbx_description
1 polymer ?
#
loop_
_entity_poly.entity_id
_entity_poly.type
_entity_poly.pdbx_seq_one_letter_code
_entity_poly.pdbx_strand_id
1 'polypeptide(L)'
;RKLTGTWTEVFDVQMVPYTYSGNQWVGFDNVKSISEKCNFIKTNGLAGGMFWSIETDDFLGKCGPKFVLISTLKSCLGTSTGSGSSGTKTTTTTTTSKPVTIPPSTTTTTMQPVF
;
A
#
# COMPACT_ATOMS: atom_id res chain seq x y z
N ARG A 1 9.33 -13.65 -7.87
CA ARG A 1 9.57 -15.11 -7.99
C ARG A 1 8.35 -15.72 -8.67
N LYS A 2 8.54 -16.65 -9.61
CA LYS A 2 7.43 -17.33 -10.32
C LYS A 2 6.64 -18.19 -9.33
N LEU A 3 5.31 -18.23 -9.43
CA LEU A 3 4.49 -19.13 -8.63
C LEU A 3 4.97 -20.59 -8.81
N THR A 4 4.94 -21.37 -7.73
CA THR A 4 5.33 -22.78 -7.75
C THR A 4 4.15 -23.66 -8.15
N GLY A 5 4.39 -24.74 -8.91
CA GLY A 5 3.36 -25.69 -9.35
C GLY A 5 2.85 -25.40 -10.76
N THR A 6 1.61 -25.81 -11.05
CA THR A 6 0.97 -25.71 -12.38
C THR A 6 0.32 -24.35 -12.65
N TRP A 7 0.65 -23.33 -11.85
CA TRP A 7 0.06 -21.99 -11.98
C TRP A 7 0.64 -21.24 -13.18
N THR A 8 -0.25 -20.67 -14.00
CA THR A 8 0.11 -19.75 -15.07
C THR A 8 -0.13 -18.32 -14.61
N GLU A 9 0.89 -17.47 -14.72
CA GLU A 9 0.80 -16.03 -14.43
C GLU A 9 0.66 -15.25 -15.73
N VAL A 10 -0.28 -14.30 -15.75
CA VAL A 10 -0.50 -13.37 -16.85
C VAL A 10 -0.47 -11.96 -16.30
N PHE A 11 0.22 -11.06 -17.02
CA PHE A 11 0.19 -9.64 -16.73
C PHE A 11 -0.69 -8.95 -17.77
N ASP A 12 -1.82 -8.41 -17.33
CA ASP A 12 -2.85 -7.88 -18.22
C ASP A 12 -2.62 -6.40 -18.57
N VAL A 13 -3.37 -5.90 -19.56
CA VAL A 13 -3.42 -4.49 -19.98
C VAL A 13 -3.84 -3.54 -18.85
N GLN A 14 -4.50 -4.06 -17.81
CA GLN A 14 -4.85 -3.35 -16.58
C GLN A 14 -3.64 -3.05 -15.67
N MET A 15 -2.43 -3.45 -16.07
CA MET A 15 -1.18 -3.25 -15.32
C MET A 15 -1.14 -3.96 -13.96
N VAL A 16 -1.92 -5.04 -13.82
CA VAL A 16 -1.95 -5.93 -12.66
C VAL A 16 -1.85 -7.39 -13.10
N PRO A 17 -1.20 -8.26 -12.31
CA PRO A 17 -1.15 -9.68 -12.61
C PRO A 17 -2.43 -10.40 -12.18
N TYR A 18 -2.71 -11.50 -12.87
CA TYR A 18 -3.54 -12.57 -12.35
C TYR A 18 -2.90 -13.92 -12.62
N THR A 19 -3.30 -14.93 -11.86
CA THR A 19 -2.83 -16.31 -12.04
C THR A 19 -3.98 -17.29 -12.04
N TYR A 20 -3.82 -18.40 -12.74
CA TYR A 20 -4.82 -19.46 -12.79
C TYR A 20 -4.21 -20.85 -12.86
N SER A 21 -4.96 -21.84 -12.38
CA SER A 21 -4.66 -23.27 -12.46
C SER A 21 -5.96 -24.07 -12.40
N GLY A 22 -6.27 -24.84 -13.45
CA GLY A 22 -7.57 -25.52 -13.57
C GLY A 22 -8.73 -24.52 -13.55
N ASN A 23 -9.62 -24.66 -12.57
CA ASN A 23 -10.76 -23.77 -12.35
C ASN A 23 -10.51 -22.70 -11.28
N GLN A 24 -9.28 -22.57 -10.78
CA GLN A 24 -8.92 -21.56 -9.78
C GLN A 24 -8.30 -20.34 -10.46
N TRP A 25 -8.66 -19.14 -10.00
CA TRP A 25 -8.17 -17.86 -10.52
C TRP A 25 -7.96 -16.87 -9.38
N VAL A 26 -6.85 -16.13 -9.40
CA VAL A 26 -6.51 -15.12 -8.38
C VAL A 26 -5.88 -13.90 -9.05
N GLY A 27 -6.48 -12.73 -8.83
CA GLY A 27 -5.91 -11.42 -9.15
C GLY A 27 -5.24 -10.82 -7.91
N PHE A 28 -4.09 -10.20 -8.08
CA PHE A 28 -3.28 -9.71 -6.96
C PHE A 28 -2.35 -8.56 -7.38
N ASP A 29 -1.62 -8.01 -6.42
CA ASP A 29 -0.53 -7.07 -6.67
C ASP A 29 0.84 -7.74 -6.56
N ASN A 30 1.75 -7.37 -7.44
CA ASN A 30 3.15 -7.74 -7.37
C ASN A 30 4.05 -6.50 -7.45
N VAL A 31 5.37 -6.70 -7.38
CA VAL A 31 6.34 -5.59 -7.45
C VAL A 31 6.15 -4.72 -8.70
N LYS A 32 5.81 -5.34 -9.84
CA LYS A 32 5.58 -4.62 -11.10
C LYS A 32 4.32 -3.75 -11.00
N SER A 33 3.19 -4.31 -10.58
CA SER A 33 1.95 -3.52 -10.47
C SER A 33 2.03 -2.41 -9.41
N ILE A 34 2.72 -2.65 -8.28
CA ILE A 34 2.98 -1.61 -7.29
C ILE A 34 3.84 -0.48 -7.86
N SER A 35 4.82 -0.80 -8.72
CA SER A 35 5.63 0.21 -9.40
C SER A 35 4.78 1.05 -10.36
N GLU A 36 3.85 0.42 -11.11
CA GLU A 36 2.92 1.15 -11.96
C GLU A 36 1.96 2.04 -11.17
N LYS A 37 1.41 1.54 -10.06
CA LYS A 37 0.58 2.34 -9.13
C LYS A 37 1.37 3.50 -8.52
N CYS A 38 2.65 3.32 -8.23
CA CYS A 38 3.51 4.39 -7.76
C CYS A 38 3.73 5.47 -8.83
N ASN A 39 3.95 5.06 -10.09
CA ASN A 39 4.03 6.00 -11.22
C ASN A 39 2.73 6.80 -11.33
N PHE A 40 1.58 6.12 -11.24
CA PHE A 40 0.28 6.78 -11.22
C PHE A 40 0.15 7.80 -10.08
N ILE A 41 0.56 7.45 -8.85
CA ILE A 41 0.58 8.36 -7.69
C ILE A 41 1.42 9.62 -8.00
N LYS A 42 2.63 9.44 -8.52
CA LYS A 42 3.54 10.54 -8.84
C LYS A 42 3.01 11.44 -9.96
N THR A 43 2.53 10.86 -11.05
CA THR A 43 2.00 11.60 -12.21
C THR A 43 0.77 12.41 -11.85
N ASN A 44 -0.06 11.93 -10.92
CA ASN A 44 -1.28 12.62 -10.50
C ASN A 44 -1.08 13.50 -9.26
N GLY A 45 0.14 13.60 -8.71
CA GLY A 45 0.42 14.42 -7.52
C GLY A 45 -0.36 14.00 -6.27
N LEU A 46 -0.66 12.70 -6.13
CA LEU A 46 -1.39 12.18 -4.97
C LEU A 46 -0.48 12.13 -3.74
N ALA A 47 -1.09 12.23 -2.55
CA ALA A 47 -0.35 12.28 -1.29
C ALA A 47 0.42 11.01 -0.93
N GLY A 48 0.03 9.86 -1.48
CA GLY A 48 0.67 8.56 -1.23
C GLY A 48 -0.23 7.38 -1.59
N GLY A 49 0.14 6.19 -1.10
CA GLY A 49 -0.67 4.98 -1.20
C GLY A 49 -0.93 4.36 0.17
N MET A 50 -2.09 3.74 0.33
CA MET A 50 -2.49 3.01 1.53
C MET A 50 -2.48 1.51 1.24
N PHE A 51 -2.00 0.71 2.19
CA PHE A 51 -1.97 -0.74 2.08
C PHE A 51 -3.00 -1.37 3.02
N TRP A 52 -3.81 -2.25 2.44
CA TRP A 52 -4.63 -3.20 3.17
C TRP A 52 -4.14 -4.61 2.85
N SER A 53 -3.39 -5.27 3.72
CA SER A 53 -2.89 -4.84 5.04
C SER A 53 -1.45 -5.30 5.27
N ILE A 54 -0.78 -4.77 6.31
CA ILE A 54 0.65 -5.00 6.54
C ILE A 54 1.01 -6.48 6.79
N GLU A 55 0.12 -7.23 7.42
CA GLU A 55 0.29 -8.65 7.73
C GLU A 55 0.04 -9.56 6.53
N THR A 56 -0.53 -9.04 5.44
CA THR A 56 -0.77 -9.80 4.20
C THR A 56 0.35 -9.67 3.17
N ASP A 57 1.32 -8.79 3.40
CA ASP A 57 2.58 -8.79 2.64
C ASP A 57 3.45 -9.99 3.06
N ASP A 58 4.57 -10.23 2.38
CA ASP A 58 5.55 -11.25 2.76
C ASP A 58 6.36 -10.80 3.99
N PHE A 59 5.72 -10.59 5.13
CA PHE A 59 6.34 -10.08 6.36
C PHE A 59 7.36 -11.08 6.95
N LEU A 60 7.24 -12.36 6.62
CA LEU A 60 8.19 -13.41 7.01
C LEU A 60 9.35 -13.58 6.03
N GLY A 61 9.25 -13.05 4.80
CA GLY A 61 10.27 -13.20 3.76
C GLY A 61 10.36 -14.63 3.21
N LYS A 62 9.24 -15.34 3.08
CA LYS A 62 9.17 -16.70 2.52
C LYS A 62 9.30 -16.71 0.99
N CYS A 63 8.80 -15.67 0.35
CA CYS A 63 8.74 -15.50 -1.10
C CYS A 63 9.85 -14.58 -1.63
N GLY A 64 10.49 -13.80 -0.76
CA GLY A 64 11.60 -12.91 -1.08
C GLY A 64 11.99 -12.01 0.11
N PRO A 65 12.40 -10.75 -0.15
CA PRO A 65 12.62 -9.78 0.91
C PRO A 65 11.36 -9.53 1.74
N LYS A 66 11.52 -9.21 3.02
CA LYS A 66 10.39 -8.88 3.90
C LYS A 66 9.67 -7.63 3.43
N PHE A 67 8.34 -7.63 3.50
CA PHE A 67 7.49 -6.50 3.13
C PHE A 67 7.76 -5.99 1.71
N VAL A 68 7.87 -6.92 0.74
CA VAL A 68 8.33 -6.59 -0.61
C VAL A 68 7.42 -5.59 -1.32
N LEU A 69 6.09 -5.65 -1.10
CA LEU A 69 5.16 -4.73 -1.76
C LEU A 69 5.22 -3.33 -1.13
N ILE A 70 5.20 -3.26 0.20
CA ILE A 70 5.26 -1.99 0.94
C ILE A 70 6.61 -1.29 0.72
N SER A 71 7.70 -2.05 0.78
CA SER A 71 9.05 -1.52 0.54
C SER A 71 9.24 -1.02 -0.90
N THR A 72 8.61 -1.66 -1.88
CA THR A 72 8.59 -1.19 -3.27
C THR A 72 7.95 0.19 -3.37
N LEU A 73 6.76 0.38 -2.79
CA LEU A 73 6.11 1.70 -2.81
C LEU A 73 6.93 2.75 -2.06
N LYS A 74 7.42 2.43 -0.85
CA LYS A 74 8.28 3.33 -0.06
C LYS A 74 9.50 3.81 -0.85
N SER A 75 10.17 2.89 -1.52
CA SER A 75 11.36 3.19 -2.32
C SER A 75 11.01 4.07 -3.51
N CYS A 76 9.90 3.76 -4.18
CA CYS A 76 9.45 4.48 -5.35
C CYS A 76 8.96 5.91 -5.05
N LEU A 77 8.28 6.13 -3.92
CA LEU A 77 7.86 7.46 -3.47
C LEU A 77 9.04 8.30 -2.94
N GLY A 78 10.22 7.70 -2.75
CA GLY A 78 11.42 8.43 -2.38
C GLY A 78 11.33 9.10 -1.00
N THR A 79 10.55 8.54 -0.08
CA THR A 79 10.50 9.04 1.30
C THR A 79 11.84 8.75 1.98
N SER A 80 12.81 9.65 1.79
CA SER A 80 14.10 9.60 2.47
C SER A 80 13.82 9.63 3.96
N THR A 81 14.17 8.56 4.68
CA THR A 81 14.49 8.68 6.10
C THR A 81 15.62 9.69 6.16
N GLY A 82 15.32 10.90 6.64
CA GLY A 82 16.30 11.97 6.75
C GLY A 82 17.54 11.47 7.48
N SER A 83 18.62 11.23 6.74
CA SER A 83 19.95 11.38 7.27
C SER A 83 20.14 12.89 7.42
N GLY A 84 20.31 13.36 8.65
CA GLY A 84 20.31 14.78 8.98
C GLY A 84 21.23 15.60 8.07
N SER A 85 20.64 16.60 7.41
CA SER A 85 21.35 17.86 7.18
C SER A 85 20.97 18.80 8.30
N SER A 86 21.94 19.12 9.14
CA SER A 86 21.89 20.15 10.16
C SER A 86 21.49 21.48 9.54
N GLY A 87 20.20 21.80 9.59
CA GLY A 87 19.70 23.17 9.60
C GLY A 87 19.25 23.47 11.02
N THR A 88 20.09 24.18 11.78
CA THR A 88 19.75 24.68 13.11
C THR A 88 18.48 25.53 13.01
N LYS A 89 17.36 25.02 13.50
CA LYS A 89 16.22 25.85 13.86
C LYS A 89 15.77 25.50 15.26
N THR A 90 16.25 26.29 16.22
CA THR A 90 15.74 26.37 17.58
C THR A 90 14.23 26.55 17.53
N THR A 91 13.46 25.66 18.15
CA THR A 91 12.04 25.90 18.43
C THR A 91 11.70 25.35 19.81
N THR A 92 11.38 26.31 20.66
CA THR A 92 10.95 26.28 22.05
C THR A 92 9.91 25.20 22.34
N THR A 93 10.16 24.40 23.37
CA THR A 93 9.22 23.44 23.95
C THR A 93 8.01 24.18 24.51
N THR A 94 6.81 23.90 24.01
CA THR A 94 5.55 24.29 24.66
C THR A 94 4.68 23.05 24.80
N THR A 95 4.53 22.61 26.04
CA THR A 95 3.65 21.54 26.50
C THR A 95 2.20 21.97 26.31
N THR A 96 1.40 21.19 25.59
CA THR A 96 -0.05 21.42 25.47
C THR A 96 -0.80 20.09 25.66
N SER A 97 -1.77 20.14 26.55
CA SER A 97 -2.55 19.04 27.09
C SER A 97 -3.47 18.34 26.08
N LYS A 98 -3.71 17.06 26.34
CA LYS A 98 -4.55 16.10 25.63
C LYS A 98 -6.00 16.62 25.37
N PRO A 99 -6.52 16.57 24.14
CA PRO A 99 -7.95 16.78 23.87
C PRO A 99 -8.79 15.55 24.23
N VAL A 100 -9.97 15.80 24.81
CA VAL A 100 -10.99 14.83 25.27
C VAL A 100 -11.81 14.29 24.09
N THR A 101 -12.05 12.98 24.08
CA THR A 101 -12.82 12.23 23.07
C THR A 101 -14.32 12.47 23.23
N ILE A 102 -15.01 12.90 22.17
CA ILE A 102 -16.49 12.83 22.07
C ILE A 102 -16.84 11.73 21.04
N PRO A 103 -17.74 10.78 21.36
CA PRO A 103 -18.12 9.73 20.43
C PRO A 103 -19.00 10.28 19.28
N PRO A 104 -18.85 9.75 18.05
CA PRO A 104 -19.73 10.12 16.94
C PRO A 104 -21.14 9.52 17.12
N SER A 105 -22.17 10.34 16.92
CA SER A 105 -23.55 9.86 16.77
C SER A 105 -23.73 9.23 15.38
N THR A 106 -24.14 7.96 15.32
CA THR A 106 -24.45 7.24 14.09
C THR A 106 -25.88 7.54 13.63
N THR A 107 -26.04 8.28 12.53
CA THR A 107 -27.30 8.34 11.77
C THR A 107 -27.30 7.20 10.75
N THR A 108 -28.21 6.24 10.91
CA THR A 108 -28.40 5.14 9.97
C THR A 108 -29.14 5.65 8.73
N THR A 109 -28.48 5.68 7.57
CA THR A 109 -29.14 5.87 6.28
C THR A 109 -29.21 4.52 5.57
N THR A 110 -30.40 3.97 5.47
CA THR A 110 -30.70 2.77 4.67
C THR A 110 -30.63 3.12 3.19
N MET A 111 -29.60 2.66 2.47
CA MET A 111 -29.62 2.66 1.01
C MET A 111 -30.34 1.41 0.51
N GLN A 112 -31.43 1.61 -0.22
CA GLN A 112 -32.15 0.55 -0.92
C GLN A 112 -31.35 0.10 -2.15
N PRO A 113 -31.39 -1.20 -2.52
CA PRO A 113 -30.76 -1.67 -3.74
C PRO A 113 -31.53 -1.13 -4.96
N VAL A 114 -30.79 -0.54 -5.89
CA VAL A 114 -31.26 -0.36 -7.27
C VAL A 114 -31.18 -1.72 -7.96
N PHE A 115 -32.32 -2.15 -8.51
CA PHE A 115 -32.47 -3.39 -9.28
C PHE A 115 -31.66 -3.38 -10.58
#